data_AF-F2J4N1-F1
#
_entry.id   AF-F2J4N1-F1
#
_cell.length_a   1.000
_cell.length_b   1.000
_cell.length_c   1.000
_cell.angle_alpha   90.00
_cell.angle_beta   90.00
_cell.angle_gamma   90.00
#
_symmetry.space_group_name_H-M   'P 1'
#
loop_
_entity.id
_entity.type
_entity.pdbx_description
1 polymer ?
#
loop_
_entity_poly.entity_id
_entity_poly.type
_entity_poly.pdbx_seq_one_letter_code
_entity_poly.pdbx_strand_id
1 'polypeptide(L)'
;MSKSSTEIGRILKLQRQIHQLSAWMLVNLDRQDEQLAERQERVLKALSEGELALHDRFIRNASQRLKSIAEEQAQLTAAREKVEAEMARQGRMLKVTERRLQTVARLERQAVENRRLTELLERHLGSGAQASGKLEPLASGSVDA
;
A
#
# COMPACT_ATOMS: atom_id res chain seq x y z
N MET A 1 -20.09 10.47 -4.89
CA MET A 1 -19.23 10.98 -3.80
C MET A 1 -17.83 10.41 -3.99
N SER A 2 -16.92 11.12 -4.68
CA SER A 2 -15.53 10.67 -4.85
C SER A 2 -14.78 10.76 -3.52
N LYS A 3 -14.15 9.67 -3.08
CA LYS A 3 -13.28 9.65 -1.88
C LYS A 3 -12.28 10.80 -1.96
N SER A 4 -12.12 11.55 -0.87
CA SER A 4 -11.20 12.68 -0.83
C SER A 4 -9.74 12.20 -0.93
N SER A 5 -8.84 13.05 -1.41
CA SER A 5 -7.40 12.76 -1.46
C SER A 5 -6.83 12.31 -0.10
N THR A 6 -7.35 12.85 1.01
CA THR A 6 -6.98 12.46 2.37
C THR A 6 -7.37 11.03 2.73
N GLU A 7 -8.55 10.56 2.34
CA GLU A 7 -8.97 9.17 2.56
C GLU A 7 -8.11 8.19 1.75
N ILE A 8 -7.83 8.51 0.49
CA ILE A 8 -6.97 7.71 -0.38
C ILE A 8 -5.55 7.65 0.19
N GLY A 9 -5.05 8.76 0.73
CA GLY A 9 -3.75 8.81 1.42
C GLY A 9 -3.68 7.91 2.66
N ARG A 10 -4.74 7.85 3.48
CA ARG A 10 -4.81 6.94 4.63
C ARG A 10 -4.79 5.48 4.21
N ILE A 11 -5.58 5.13 3.19
CA ILE A 11 -5.60 3.77 2.62
C ILE A 11 -4.21 3.39 2.10
N LEU A 12 -3.54 4.30 1.39
CA LEU A 12 -2.19 4.06 0.88
C LEU A 12 -1.19 3.81 2.00
N LYS A 13 -1.25 4.59 3.08
CA LYS A 13 -0.39 4.40 4.26
C LYS A 13 -0.58 3.01 4.87
N LEU A 14 -1.83 2.60 5.08
CA LEU A 14 -2.15 1.28 5.61
C LEU A 14 -1.68 0.15 4.68
N GLN A 15 -1.88 0.29 3.37
CA GLN A 15 -1.38 -0.68 2.38
C GLN A 15 0.15 -0.82 2.41
N ARG A 16 0.90 0.27 2.62
CA ARG A 16 2.36 0.23 2.78
C ARG A 16 2.77 -0.51 4.05
N GLN A 17 2.07 -0.26 5.16
CA GLN A 17 2.34 -0.95 6.43
C GLN A 17 2.09 -2.46 6.31
N ILE A 18 0.99 -2.86 5.67
CA ILE A 18 0.70 -4.28 5.44
C ILE A 18 1.79 -4.90 4.54
N HIS A 19 2.21 -4.22 3.48
CA HIS A 19 3.28 -4.72 2.61
C HIS A 19 4.61 -4.92 3.35
N GLN A 20 4.97 -4.00 4.24
CA GLN A 20 6.13 -4.13 5.11
C GLN A 20 6.00 -5.31 6.08
N LEU A 21 4.81 -5.51 6.66
CA LEU A 21 4.53 -6.66 7.51
C LEU A 21 4.70 -7.97 6.75
N SER A 22 4.16 -8.07 5.53
CA SER A 22 4.34 -9.26 4.68
C SER A 22 5.82 -9.53 4.37
N ALA A 23 6.61 -8.49 4.07
CA ALA A 23 8.05 -8.65 3.87
C ALA A 23 8.74 -9.18 5.15
N TRP A 24 8.38 -8.66 6.32
CA TRP A 24 8.90 -9.15 7.60
C TRP A 24 8.50 -10.60 7.88
N MET A 25 7.25 -10.99 7.54
CA MET A 25 6.78 -12.37 7.67
C MET A 25 7.60 -13.33 6.79
N LEU A 26 7.94 -12.95 5.56
CA LEU A 26 8.78 -13.78 4.68
C LEU A 26 10.15 -14.02 5.31
N VAL A 27 10.81 -12.98 5.81
CA VAL A 27 12.10 -13.11 6.50
C VAL A 27 11.99 -14.03 7.72
N ASN A 28 10.88 -13.97 8.45
CA ASN A 28 10.68 -14.83 9.61
C ASN A 28 10.44 -16.30 9.21
N LEU A 29 9.74 -16.55 8.10
CA LEU A 29 9.57 -17.88 7.54
C LEU A 29 10.90 -18.45 7.03
N ASP A 30 11.71 -17.64 6.34
CA ASP A 30 13.04 -18.05 5.87
C ASP A 30 13.93 -18.44 7.06
N ARG A 31 13.91 -17.69 8.17
CA ARG A 31 14.63 -18.06 9.40
C ARG A 31 14.12 -19.35 10.03
N GLN A 32 12.82 -19.61 9.99
CA GLN A 32 12.26 -20.86 10.51
C GLN A 32 12.70 -22.05 9.66
N ASP A 33 12.77 -21.87 8.34
CA ASP A 33 13.25 -22.90 7.42
C ASP A 33 14.73 -23.21 7.65
N GLU A 34 15.58 -22.18 7.81
CA GLU A 34 16.99 -22.34 8.20
C GLU A 34 17.14 -23.14 9.50
N GLN A 35 16.34 -22.81 10.53
CA GLN A 35 16.36 -23.55 11.80
C GLN A 35 15.93 -25.01 11.65
N LEU A 36 14.97 -25.32 10.76
CA LEU A 36 14.58 -26.70 10.47
C LEU A 36 15.68 -27.44 9.72
N ALA A 37 16.34 -26.80 8.76
CA ALA A 37 17.48 -27.36 8.05
C ALA A 37 18.63 -27.70 9.01
N GLU A 38 18.96 -26.81 9.96
CA GLU A 38 19.95 -27.07 11.00
C GLU A 38 19.56 -28.23 11.94
N ARG A 39 18.25 -28.37 12.25
CA ARG A 39 17.76 -29.51 13.05
C ARG A 39 17.87 -30.81 12.28
N GLN A 40 17.53 -30.80 11.00
CA GLN A 40 17.64 -31.94 10.10
C GLN A 40 19.10 -32.40 10.01
N GLU A 41 20.02 -31.46 9.76
CA GLU A 41 21.45 -31.75 9.66
C GLU A 41 21.98 -32.37 10.95
N ARG A 42 21.59 -31.85 12.13
CA ARG A 42 21.97 -32.44 13.41
C ARG A 42 21.47 -33.88 13.59
N VAL A 43 20.26 -34.19 13.12
CA VAL A 43 19.70 -35.55 13.19
C VAL A 43 20.46 -36.48 12.24
N LEU A 44 20.75 -36.03 11.02
CA LEU A 44 21.51 -36.81 10.04
C LEU A 44 22.95 -37.04 10.50
N LYS A 45 23.60 -36.02 11.06
CA LYS A 45 24.94 -36.14 11.63
C LYS A 45 24.98 -37.12 12.79
N ALA A 46 23.99 -37.08 13.68
CA ALA A 46 23.88 -38.05 14.77
C ALA A 46 23.64 -39.49 14.27
N LEU A 47 22.98 -39.66 13.12
CA LEU A 47 22.82 -40.95 12.45
C LEU A 47 24.09 -41.44 11.77
N SER A 48 24.92 -40.56 11.21
CA SER A 48 26.15 -40.94 10.51
C SER A 48 27.35 -41.16 11.44
N GLU A 49 27.43 -40.45 12.56
CA GLU A 49 28.60 -40.46 13.45
C GLU A 49 28.44 -41.34 14.71
N GLY A 50 27.22 -41.77 15.06
CA GLY A 50 26.96 -42.46 16.32
C GLY A 50 27.07 -43.98 16.25
N GLU A 51 27.82 -44.61 17.17
CA GLU A 51 27.74 -46.07 17.42
C GLU A 51 26.30 -46.53 17.72
N LEU A 52 25.47 -45.62 18.25
CA LEU A 52 24.05 -45.82 18.51
C LEU A 52 23.18 -45.98 17.24
N ALA A 53 23.69 -45.62 16.06
CA ALA A 53 23.02 -45.88 14.78
C ALA A 53 22.81 -47.38 14.52
N LEU A 54 23.54 -48.25 15.23
CA LEU A 54 23.37 -49.71 15.21
C LEU A 54 22.17 -50.19 16.02
N HIS A 55 21.49 -49.33 16.77
CA HIS A 55 20.31 -49.68 17.57
C HIS A 55 19.01 -49.24 16.88
N ASP A 56 18.14 -50.20 16.56
CA ASP A 56 16.82 -49.98 15.92
C ASP A 56 15.96 -48.89 16.57
N ARG A 57 16.04 -48.74 17.90
CA ARG A 57 15.31 -47.70 18.64
C ARG A 57 15.77 -46.30 18.27
N PHE A 58 17.07 -46.11 18.05
CA PHE A 58 17.65 -44.83 17.67
C PHE A 58 17.26 -44.46 16.23
N ILE A 59 17.39 -45.41 15.30
CA ILE A 59 16.95 -45.24 13.90
C ILE A 59 15.47 -44.84 13.86
N ARG A 60 14.61 -45.56 14.59
CA ARG A 60 13.17 -45.25 14.63
C ARG A 60 12.89 -43.84 15.16
N ASN A 61 13.59 -43.41 16.21
CA ASN A 61 13.43 -42.07 16.76
C ASN A 61 13.89 -40.99 15.78
N ALA A 62 15.05 -41.18 15.15
CA ALA A 62 15.59 -40.25 14.17
C ALA A 62 14.66 -40.13 12.95
N SER A 63 14.14 -41.24 12.42
CA SER A 63 13.15 -41.24 11.34
C SER A 63 11.87 -40.49 11.70
N GLN A 64 11.37 -40.66 12.94
CA GLN A 64 10.21 -39.90 13.41
C GLN A 64 10.48 -38.40 13.49
N ARG A 65 11.68 -38.01 13.96
CA ARG A 65 12.10 -36.60 14.00
C ARG A 65 12.25 -36.01 12.60
N LEU A 66 12.85 -36.74 11.67
CA LEU A 66 12.97 -36.31 10.26
C LEU A 66 11.60 -36.16 9.60
N LYS A 67 10.66 -37.08 9.90
CA LYS A 67 9.28 -36.97 9.42
C LYS A 67 8.59 -35.71 9.94
N SER A 68 8.71 -35.42 11.24
CA SER A 68 8.17 -34.18 11.82
C SER A 68 8.77 -32.94 11.17
N ILE A 69 10.09 -32.92 10.95
CA ILE A 69 10.77 -31.80 10.28
C ILE A 69 10.25 -31.62 8.85
N ALA A 70 10.05 -32.71 8.10
CA ALA A 70 9.51 -32.65 6.74
C ALA A 70 8.06 -32.13 6.72
N GLU A 71 7.24 -32.53 7.69
CA GLU A 71 5.87 -32.00 7.86
C GLU A 71 5.88 -30.50 8.19
N GLU A 72 6.78 -30.06 9.08
CA GLU A 72 6.97 -28.65 9.42
C GLU A 72 7.46 -27.83 8.20
N GLN A 73 8.43 -28.35 7.43
CA GLN A 73 8.92 -27.72 6.18
C GLN A 73 7.81 -27.57 5.14
N ALA A 74 6.94 -28.58 4.97
CA ALA A 74 5.80 -28.49 4.07
C ALA A 74 4.82 -27.39 4.50
N GLN A 75 4.58 -27.26 5.81
CA GLN A 75 3.73 -26.18 6.35
C GLN A 75 4.36 -24.79 6.15
N LEU A 76 5.67 -24.64 6.37
CA LEU A 76 6.39 -23.39 6.10
C LEU A 76 6.34 -23.02 4.63
N THR A 77 6.53 -23.98 3.73
CA THR A 77 6.47 -23.75 2.27
C THR A 77 5.08 -23.24 1.89
N ALA A 78 4.01 -23.90 2.34
CA ALA A 78 2.64 -23.47 2.06
C ALA A 78 2.32 -22.09 2.69
N ALA A 79 2.88 -21.78 3.85
CA ALA A 79 2.74 -20.47 4.47
C ALA A 79 3.46 -19.38 3.66
N ARG A 80 4.67 -19.67 3.17
CA ARG A 80 5.47 -18.78 2.34
C ARG A 80 4.77 -18.44 1.03
N GLU A 81 4.27 -19.45 0.31
CA GLU A 81 3.51 -19.26 -0.93
C GLU A 81 2.30 -18.32 -0.72
N LYS A 82 1.58 -18.48 0.39
CA LYS A 82 0.44 -17.61 0.74
C LYS A 82 0.88 -16.17 0.98
N VAL A 83 1.96 -15.97 1.72
CA VAL A 83 2.48 -14.61 2.01
C VAL A 83 3.00 -13.97 0.74
N GLU A 84 3.72 -14.70 -0.13
CA GLU A 84 4.20 -14.20 -1.42
C GLU A 84 3.05 -13.80 -2.34
N ALA A 85 2.02 -14.63 -2.46
CA ALA A 85 0.84 -14.34 -3.27
C ALA A 85 0.12 -13.08 -2.80
N GLU A 86 -0.04 -12.92 -1.48
CA GLU A 86 -0.67 -11.75 -0.89
C GLU A 86 0.22 -10.49 -1.02
N MET A 87 1.54 -10.62 -0.84
CA MET A 87 2.50 -9.53 -1.06
C MET A 87 2.47 -9.04 -2.51
N ALA A 88 2.39 -9.95 -3.48
CA ALA A 88 2.27 -9.61 -4.90
C ALA A 88 0.93 -8.88 -5.19
N ARG A 89 -0.17 -9.35 -4.59
CA ARG A 89 -1.49 -8.71 -4.69
C ARG A 89 -1.46 -7.30 -4.11
N GLN A 90 -0.86 -7.11 -2.94
CA GLN A 90 -0.71 -5.82 -2.29
C GLN A 90 0.18 -4.87 -3.10
N GLY A 91 1.26 -5.36 -3.69
CA GLY A 91 2.13 -4.56 -4.56
C GLY A 91 1.37 -4.01 -5.78
N ARG A 92 0.49 -4.82 -6.40
CA ARG A 92 -0.40 -4.32 -7.47
C ARG A 92 -1.38 -3.27 -6.96
N MET A 93 -1.99 -3.52 -5.80
CA MET A 93 -2.97 -2.61 -5.21
C MET A 93 -2.35 -1.27 -4.82
N LEU A 94 -1.13 -1.27 -4.27
CA LEU A 94 -0.35 -0.06 -3.96
C LEU A 94 -0.15 0.80 -5.20
N LYS A 95 0.34 0.21 -6.31
CA LYS A 95 0.55 0.93 -7.57
C LYS A 95 -0.74 1.58 -8.10
N VAL A 96 -1.88 0.88 -7.98
CA VAL A 96 -3.18 1.41 -8.40
C VAL A 96 -3.62 2.57 -7.50
N THR A 97 -3.51 2.42 -6.18
CA THR A 97 -3.86 3.46 -5.20
C THR A 97 -3.00 4.71 -5.39
N GLU A 98 -1.69 4.56 -5.64
CA GLU A 98 -0.77 5.67 -5.91
C GLU A 98 -1.17 6.46 -7.16
N ARG A 99 -1.44 5.78 -8.27
CA ARG A 99 -1.93 6.42 -9.51
C ARG A 99 -3.25 7.15 -9.29
N ARG A 100 -4.15 6.55 -8.50
CA ARG A 100 -5.44 7.17 -8.16
C ARG A 100 -5.24 8.43 -7.33
N LEU A 101 -4.37 8.41 -6.34
CA LEU A 101 -4.04 9.57 -5.52
C LEU A 101 -3.47 10.72 -6.37
N GLN A 102 -2.54 10.42 -7.28
CA GLN A 102 -1.98 11.41 -8.20
C GLN A 102 -3.06 12.05 -9.09
N THR A 103 -3.97 11.24 -9.62
CA THR A 103 -5.10 11.72 -10.44
C THR A 103 -6.01 12.63 -9.63
N VAL A 104 -6.43 12.20 -8.43
CA VAL A 104 -7.33 12.99 -7.56
C VAL A 104 -6.67 14.29 -7.13
N ALA A 105 -5.40 14.26 -6.71
CA ALA A 105 -4.65 15.46 -6.33
C ALA A 105 -4.46 16.44 -7.50
N ARG A 106 -4.37 15.95 -8.74
CA ARG A 106 -4.36 16.82 -9.93
C ARG A 106 -5.71 17.47 -10.17
N LEU A 107 -6.81 16.70 -10.09
CA LEU A 107 -8.16 17.21 -10.26
C LEU A 107 -8.52 18.24 -9.18
N GLU A 108 -8.14 17.99 -7.93
CA GLU A 108 -8.34 18.93 -6.82
C GLU A 108 -7.59 20.25 -7.07
N ARG A 109 -6.33 20.20 -7.53
CA ARG A 109 -5.57 21.41 -7.90
C ARG A 109 -6.22 22.18 -9.04
N GLN A 110 -6.61 21.50 -10.11
CA GLN A 110 -7.31 22.13 -11.24
C GLN A 110 -8.64 22.76 -10.82
N ALA A 111 -9.40 22.10 -9.93
CA ALA A 111 -10.65 22.67 -9.42
C ALA A 111 -10.43 23.92 -8.58
N VAL A 112 -9.34 23.98 -7.80
CA VAL A 112 -8.95 25.18 -7.03
C VAL A 112 -8.50 26.30 -7.97
N GLU A 113 -7.66 26.00 -8.96
CA GLU A 113 -7.22 26.96 -9.98
C GLU A 113 -8.39 27.55 -10.76
N ASN A 114 -9.30 26.70 -11.24
CA ASN A 114 -10.50 27.14 -11.97
C ASN A 114 -11.39 28.04 -11.12
N ARG A 115 -11.64 27.68 -9.85
CA ARG A 115 -12.40 28.55 -8.93
C ARG A 115 -11.73 29.91 -8.77
N ARG A 116 -10.42 29.93 -8.58
CA ARG A 116 -9.65 31.17 -8.43
C ARG A 116 -9.69 32.05 -9.69
N LEU A 117 -9.65 31.43 -10.87
CA LEU A 117 -9.80 32.13 -12.15
C LEU A 117 -11.21 32.71 -12.30
N THR A 118 -12.25 31.93 -11.97
CA THR A 118 -13.64 32.40 -11.97
C THR A 118 -13.82 33.59 -11.03
N GLU A 119 -13.31 33.50 -9.79
CA GLU A 119 -13.36 34.61 -8.82
C GLU A 119 -12.64 35.87 -9.33
N LEU A 120 -11.50 35.73 -10.03
CA LEU A 120 -10.80 36.87 -10.64
C LEU A 120 -11.58 37.49 -11.79
N LEU A 121 -12.17 36.66 -12.67
CA LEU A 121 -13.02 37.11 -13.77
C LEU A 121 -14.25 37.86 -13.24
N GLU A 122 -14.91 37.33 -12.22
CA GLU A 122 -16.07 37.97 -11.57
C GLU A 122 -15.70 39.33 -10.96
N ARG A 123 -14.54 39.44 -10.30
CA ARG A 123 -14.07 40.73 -9.76
C ARG A 123 -13.80 41.76 -10.87
N HIS A 124 -13.17 41.35 -11.97
CA HIS A 124 -12.85 42.27 -13.07
C HIS A 124 -14.09 42.68 -13.86
N LEU A 125 -15.00 41.74 -14.15
CA LEU A 125 -16.25 42.04 -14.85
C LEU A 125 -17.22 42.85 -13.97
N GLY A 126 -17.31 42.53 -12.68
CA GLY A 126 -18.10 43.30 -11.71
C GLY A 126 -17.57 44.72 -11.50
N SER A 127 -16.24 44.91 -11.54
CA SER A 127 -15.62 46.24 -11.46
C SER A 127 -15.83 47.06 -12.74
N GLY A 128 -15.82 46.44 -13.92
CA GLY A 128 -16.14 47.11 -15.19
C GLY A 128 -17.59 47.57 -15.29
N ALA A 129 -18.53 46.78 -14.77
CA ALA A 129 -19.95 47.14 -14.71
C ALA A 129 -20.21 48.34 -13.78
N GLN A 130 -19.49 48.47 -12.66
CA GLN A 130 -19.62 49.62 -11.76
C GLN A 130 -18.95 50.90 -12.29
N ALA A 131 -17.90 50.80 -13.10
CA ALA A 131 -17.26 51.97 -13.71
C ALA A 131 -18.11 52.58 -14.85
N SER A 132 -18.87 51.77 -15.58
CA SER A 132 -19.75 52.25 -16.67
C SER A 132 -21.05 52.89 -16.17
N GLY A 133 -21.46 52.66 -14.91
CA GLY A 133 -22.69 53.23 -14.34
C GLY A 133 -22.55 54.64 -13.75
N LYS A 134 -21.35 55.25 -13.81
CA LYS A 134 -21.09 56.60 -13.25
C LYS A 134 -20.88 57.71 -14.28
N LEU A 135 -21.10 57.44 -15.57
CA LEU A 135 -20.96 58.42 -16.66
C LEU A 135 -22.29 58.99 -17.17
N GLU A 136 -23.32 59.07 -16.32
CA GLU A 136 -24.48 59.91 -16.64
C GLU A 136 -24.88 60.76 -15.44
N PRO A 137 -24.37 62.00 -15.39
CA PRO A 137 -25.14 63.07 -14.79
C PRO A 137 -25.17 64.30 -15.73
N LEU A 138 -26.36 64.90 -15.81
CA LEU A 138 -26.66 66.28 -16.24
C LEU A 138 -26.84 66.54 -17.74
N ALA A 139 -28.08 66.39 -18.25
CA ALA A 139 -28.74 67.43 -19.07
C ALA A 139 -30.17 67.01 -19.45
N SER A 140 -31.14 67.27 -18.57
CA SER A 140 -32.53 67.49 -19.02
C SER A 140 -33.20 68.54 -18.12
N GLY A 141 -32.60 69.73 -18.09
CA GLY A 141 -33.27 70.93 -17.64
C GLY A 141 -34.02 71.54 -18.82
N SER A 142 -35.35 71.65 -18.66
CA SER A 142 -36.24 72.73 -19.13
C SER A 142 -35.97 73.39 -20.49
N VAL A 143 -36.98 73.45 -21.36
CA VAL A 143 -37.57 74.72 -21.84
C VAL A 143 -38.99 74.44 -22.35
N ASP A 144 -39.95 75.14 -21.74
CA ASP A 144 -41.33 75.33 -22.18
C ASP A 144 -41.42 76.04 -23.54
N ALA A 145 -42.39 75.65 -24.37
CA ALA A 145 -43.20 76.53 -25.22
C ALA A 145 -44.40 75.77 -25.80
#